data_AF-A0A485APN3-F1
#
_entry.id   AF-A0A485APN3-F1
#
_cell.length_a   1.000
_cell.length_b   1.000
_cell.length_c   1.000
_cell.angle_alpha   90.00
_cell.angle_beta   90.00
_cell.angle_gamma   90.00
#
_symmetry.space_group_name_H-M   'P 1'
#
loop_
_entity.id
_entity.type
_entity.pdbx_description
1 polymer ?
#
loop_
_entity_poly.entity_id
_entity_poly.type
_entity_poly.pdbx_seq_one_letter_code
_entity_poly.pdbx_strand_id
1 'polypeptide(L)'
;MAKVSLEKDKIKFLLVEGVHQKALDSLRAAGYTNIEFHKGALDTEQLKESIRDAHFIGLRSRTHLTAEVLAAAEKLVAIGCFCIGTNQVDLKAAAKRGVPVFNAPFSNTRSVAELVIGELLLLLRGIPEANAKAHRGVWNKLAAGSYEARGKKIGHHWLWPHRYAAWDSG
;
A
#
# COMPACT_ATOMS: atom_id res chain seq x y z
N MET A 1 38.88 13.24 -3.25
CA MET A 1 37.46 13.60 -3.10
C MET A 1 36.99 13.10 -1.74
N ALA A 2 36.59 13.98 -0.83
CA ALA A 2 36.04 13.56 0.46
C ALA A 2 34.76 12.75 0.22
N LYS A 3 34.70 11.53 0.76
CA LYS A 3 33.49 10.68 0.77
C LYS A 3 32.51 11.34 1.75
N VAL A 4 31.68 12.26 1.26
CA VAL A 4 30.70 13.01 2.06
C VAL A 4 29.47 12.17 2.47
N SER A 5 29.35 10.95 1.96
CA SER A 5 28.27 10.01 2.26
C SER A 5 28.75 8.89 3.18
N LEU A 6 27.98 8.59 4.24
CA LEU A 6 28.10 7.36 5.03
C LEU A 6 28.22 6.15 4.10
N GLU A 7 29.06 5.18 4.49
CA GLU A 7 29.16 3.93 3.74
C GLU A 7 27.80 3.20 3.79
N LYS A 8 27.37 2.66 2.64
CA LYS A 8 26.00 2.18 2.44
C LYS A 8 25.63 1.00 3.34
N ASP A 9 26.62 0.24 3.78
CA ASP A 9 26.53 -0.85 4.75
C ASP A 9 26.25 -0.34 6.18
N LYS A 10 26.55 0.93 6.50
CA LYS A 10 26.26 1.54 7.81
C LYS A 10 24.87 2.17 7.88
N ILE A 11 24.19 2.28 6.74
CA ILE A 11 22.84 2.85 6.64
C ILE A 11 21.83 1.76 6.97
N LYS A 12 21.24 1.85 8.16
CA LYS A 12 20.24 0.90 8.65
C LYS A 12 18.86 1.17 8.03
N PHE A 13 18.31 0.17 7.36
CA PHE A 13 16.93 0.11 6.89
C PHE A 13 16.11 -0.77 7.84
N LEU A 14 15.12 -0.19 8.52
CA LEU A 14 14.14 -0.92 9.31
C LEU A 14 12.89 -1.17 8.45
N LEU A 15 12.58 -2.43 8.16
CA LEU A 15 11.41 -2.82 7.37
C LEU A 15 10.47 -3.66 8.24
N VAL A 16 9.24 -3.18 8.43
CA VAL A 16 8.24 -3.83 9.28
C VAL A 16 7.01 -4.29 8.49
N GLU A 17 6.20 -5.14 9.10
CA GLU A 17 4.94 -5.64 8.54
C GLU A 17 5.08 -6.49 7.27
N GLY A 18 6.22 -7.15 7.10
CA GLY A 18 6.42 -8.12 6.03
C GLY A 18 6.30 -7.49 4.65
N VAL A 19 7.02 -6.39 4.41
CA VAL A 19 7.15 -5.82 3.06
C VAL A 19 7.64 -6.87 2.06
N HIS A 20 7.23 -6.74 0.81
CA HIS A 20 7.50 -7.75 -0.22
C HIS A 20 9.01 -7.95 -0.44
N GLN A 21 9.45 -9.19 -0.69
CA GLN A 21 10.87 -9.55 -0.83
C GLN A 21 11.62 -8.69 -1.86
N LYS A 22 10.97 -8.36 -2.98
CA LYS A 22 11.48 -7.40 -3.99
C LYS A 22 11.99 -6.07 -3.43
N ALA A 23 11.45 -5.58 -2.31
CA ALA A 23 11.95 -4.38 -1.66
C ALA A 23 13.36 -4.62 -1.07
N LEU A 24 13.56 -5.74 -0.40
CA LEU A 24 14.86 -6.15 0.14
C LEU A 24 15.86 -6.39 -1.00
N ASP A 25 15.43 -7.06 -2.06
CA ASP A 25 16.28 -7.37 -3.21
C ASP A 25 16.74 -6.07 -3.91
N SER A 26 15.83 -5.10 -4.07
CA SER A 26 16.15 -3.77 -4.60
C SER A 26 17.15 -3.03 -3.73
N LEU A 27 16.99 -3.07 -2.41
CA LEU A 27 17.91 -2.42 -1.46
C LEU A 27 19.30 -3.05 -1.52
N ARG A 28 19.38 -4.39 -1.51
CA ARG A 28 20.64 -5.13 -1.64
C ARG A 28 21.34 -4.84 -2.96
N ALA A 29 20.60 -4.83 -4.07
CA ALA A 29 21.14 -4.49 -5.39
C ALA A 29 21.68 -3.05 -5.45
N ALA A 30 21.09 -2.12 -4.69
CA ALA A 30 21.58 -0.74 -4.56
C ALA A 30 22.78 -0.58 -3.61
N GLY A 31 23.21 -1.67 -2.96
CA GLY A 31 24.35 -1.73 -2.04
C GLY A 31 23.99 -1.49 -0.57
N TYR A 32 22.71 -1.46 -0.21
CA TYR A 32 22.25 -1.38 1.18
C TYR A 32 22.07 -2.79 1.74
N THR A 33 22.98 -3.19 2.63
CA THR A 33 23.01 -4.54 3.20
C THR A 33 22.54 -4.59 4.65
N ASN A 34 22.57 -3.48 5.37
CA ASN A 34 22.09 -3.37 6.74
C ASN A 34 20.57 -3.16 6.77
N ILE A 35 19.86 -4.29 6.66
CA ILE A 35 18.40 -4.35 6.60
C ILE A 35 17.90 -5.18 7.80
N GLU A 36 17.20 -4.52 8.71
CA GLU A 36 16.45 -5.17 9.78
C GLU A 36 15.02 -5.41 9.28
N PHE A 37 14.57 -6.66 9.23
CA PHE A 37 13.29 -7.04 8.66
C PHE A 37 12.40 -7.78 9.65
N HIS A 38 11.19 -7.27 9.84
CA HIS A 38 10.17 -7.84 10.70
C HIS A 38 8.92 -8.20 9.88
N LYS A 39 8.45 -9.45 10.03
CA LYS A 39 7.19 -9.89 9.40
C LYS A 39 5.96 -9.26 10.05
N GLY A 40 6.04 -8.99 11.35
CA GLY A 40 4.98 -8.38 12.15
C GLY A 40 5.08 -6.86 12.21
N ALA A 41 4.04 -6.24 12.76
CA ALA A 41 4.18 -4.90 13.33
C ALA A 41 4.88 -5.05 14.68
N LEU A 42 5.76 -4.10 15.00
CA LEU A 42 6.39 -3.99 16.31
C LEU A 42 5.45 -3.26 17.27
N ASP A 43 5.53 -3.59 18.56
CA ASP A 43 4.91 -2.75 19.59
C ASP A 43 5.63 -1.40 19.69
N THR A 44 5.04 -0.45 20.41
CA THR A 44 5.55 0.92 20.49
C THR A 44 6.97 1.00 21.08
N GLU A 45 7.29 0.18 22.08
CA GLU A 45 8.58 0.26 22.77
C GLU A 45 9.69 -0.40 21.95
N GLN A 46 9.42 -1.57 21.36
CA GLN A 46 10.29 -2.23 20.39
C GLN A 46 10.51 -1.37 19.15
N LEU A 47 9.47 -0.66 18.70
CA LEU A 47 9.57 0.27 17.58
C LEU A 47 10.50 1.43 17.92
N LYS A 48 10.35 2.04 19.11
CA LYS A 48 11.24 3.11 19.59
C LYS A 48 12.69 2.64 19.69
N GLU A 49 12.93 1.42 20.14
CA GLU A 49 14.28 0.85 20.21
C GLU A 49 14.85 0.62 18.80
N SER A 50 14.10 -0.03 17.92
CA SER A 50 14.55 -0.42 16.58
C SER A 50 14.74 0.80 15.66
N ILE A 51 13.92 1.84 15.83
CA ILE A 51 13.97 3.07 15.00
C ILE A 51 15.06 4.05 15.46
N ARG A 52 15.58 3.93 16.68
CA ARG A 52 16.51 4.90 17.28
C ARG A 52 17.72 5.17 16.39
N ASP A 53 18.32 4.10 15.87
CA ASP A 53 19.49 4.13 15.00
C ASP A 53 19.16 3.90 13.51
N ALA A 54 17.88 3.78 13.16
CA ALA A 54 17.43 3.57 11.79
C ALA A 54 17.57 4.85 10.96
N HIS A 55 18.12 4.71 9.75
CA HIS A 55 18.21 5.81 8.79
C HIS A 55 16.97 5.86 7.89
N PHE A 56 16.40 4.70 7.60
CA PHE A 56 15.19 4.57 6.81
C PHE A 56 14.25 3.61 7.49
N ILE A 57 12.96 3.92 7.47
CA ILE A 57 11.91 3.01 7.91
C ILE A 57 10.92 2.74 6.77
N GLY A 58 10.66 1.46 6.51
CA GLY A 58 9.62 0.98 5.61
C GLY A 58 8.51 0.31 6.41
N LEU A 59 7.28 0.83 6.32
CA LEU A 59 6.13 0.29 7.04
C LEU A 59 4.91 0.11 6.13
N ARG A 60 3.86 -0.52 6.67
CA ARG A 60 2.56 -0.64 6.01
C ARG A 60 1.52 0.11 6.85
N SER A 61 0.33 -0.46 7.01
CA SER A 61 -0.82 0.24 7.57
C SER A 61 -1.01 0.07 9.08
N ARG A 62 -0.32 -0.87 9.75
CA ARG A 62 -0.53 -1.13 11.18
C ARG A 62 0.45 -0.38 12.07
N THR A 63 1.67 -0.12 11.60
CA THR A 63 2.64 0.66 12.37
C THR A 63 2.27 2.14 12.37
N HIS A 64 2.16 2.73 13.56
CA HIS A 64 1.83 4.14 13.72
C HIS A 64 3.08 4.94 14.10
N LEU A 65 3.48 5.87 13.23
CA LEU A 65 4.58 6.79 13.48
C LEU A 65 4.03 8.09 14.06
N THR A 66 3.81 8.08 15.37
CA THR A 66 3.41 9.26 16.14
C THR A 66 4.59 10.21 16.34
N ALA A 67 4.30 11.44 16.76
CA ALA A 67 5.34 12.41 17.13
C ALA A 67 6.32 11.88 18.19
N GLU A 68 5.86 11.05 19.12
CA GLU A 68 6.69 10.43 20.16
C GLU A 68 7.67 9.40 19.58
N VAL A 69 7.20 8.52 18.69
CA VAL A 69 8.06 7.55 18.00
C VAL A 69 9.07 8.27 17.11
N LEU A 70 8.62 9.30 16.39
CA LEU A 70 9.51 10.12 15.57
C LEU A 70 10.55 10.85 16.42
N ALA A 71 10.21 11.30 17.63
CA ALA A 71 11.17 11.95 18.53
C ALA A 71 12.31 11.00 18.96
N ALA A 72 12.01 9.71 19.15
CA ALA A 72 13.00 8.69 19.48
C ALA A 72 13.91 8.30 18.29
N ALA A 73 13.53 8.65 17.06
CA ALA A 73 14.30 8.34 15.86
C ALA A 73 15.40 9.39 15.62
N GLU A 74 16.63 9.10 16.03
CA GLU A 74 17.74 10.08 16.04
C GLU A 74 18.40 10.24 14.66
N LYS A 75 18.44 9.17 13.86
CA LYS A 75 19.15 9.12 12.57
C LYS A 75 18.25 9.08 11.35
N LEU A 76 16.94 9.23 11.55
CA LEU A 76 15.95 9.01 10.51
C LEU A 76 16.06 10.06 9.40
N VAL A 77 16.27 9.57 8.17
CA VAL A 77 16.41 10.36 6.95
C VAL A 77 15.13 10.35 6.13
N ALA A 78 14.45 9.21 6.00
CA ALA A 78 13.18 9.15 5.27
C ALA A 78 12.27 8.01 5.73
N ILE A 79 10.98 8.15 5.45
CA ILE A 79 9.94 7.18 5.73
C ILE A 79 9.34 6.68 4.42
N GLY A 80 9.26 5.36 4.25
CA GLY A 80 8.61 4.70 3.13
C GLY A 80 7.33 3.99 3.57
N CYS A 81 6.18 4.49 3.15
CA CYS A 81 4.90 3.82 3.27
C CYS A 81 4.73 2.85 2.10
N PHE A 82 4.87 1.54 2.36
CA PHE A 82 4.60 0.46 1.40
C PHE A 82 3.09 0.19 1.27
N CYS A 83 2.33 1.27 1.19
CA CYS A 83 0.88 1.34 1.02
C CYS A 83 0.51 2.70 0.39
N ILE A 84 -0.77 2.88 0.05
CA ILE A 84 -1.26 4.12 -0.57
C ILE A 84 -1.49 5.18 0.49
N GLY A 85 -2.16 4.80 1.59
CA GLY A 85 -2.43 5.69 2.70
C GLY A 85 -1.17 6.01 3.50
N THR A 86 -1.14 7.24 4.03
CA THR A 86 -0.09 7.74 4.93
C THR A 86 -0.67 8.20 6.27
N ASN A 87 -1.92 7.84 6.57
CA ASN A 87 -2.66 8.29 7.76
C ASN A 87 -2.02 7.84 9.07
N GLN A 88 -1.29 6.73 9.03
CA GLN A 88 -0.56 6.14 10.15
C GLN A 88 0.74 6.90 10.49
N VAL A 89 1.13 7.89 9.68
CA VAL A 89 2.32 8.73 9.90
C VAL A 89 1.88 10.14 10.24
N ASP A 90 2.42 10.70 11.33
CA ASP A 90 2.27 12.13 11.60
C ASP A 90 3.14 12.95 10.63
N LEU A 91 2.52 13.32 9.50
CA LEU A 91 3.17 14.08 8.44
C LEU A 91 3.68 15.45 8.92
N LYS A 92 3.00 16.07 9.90
CA LYS A 92 3.41 17.37 10.43
C LYS A 92 4.66 17.23 11.30
N ALA A 93 4.70 16.21 12.15
CA ALA A 93 5.87 15.92 12.96
C ALA A 93 7.08 15.50 12.09
N ALA A 94 6.86 14.68 11.06
CA ALA A 94 7.89 14.29 10.10
C ALA A 94 8.45 15.51 9.35
N ALA A 95 7.58 16.39 8.84
CA ALA A 95 7.97 17.60 8.13
C ALA A 95 8.78 18.57 9.01
N LYS A 96 8.40 18.76 10.28
CA LYS A 96 9.14 19.61 11.23
C LYS A 96 10.58 19.11 11.47
N ARG A 97 10.81 17.80 11.34
CA ARG A 97 12.14 17.19 11.48
C ARG A 97 12.91 17.10 10.15
N GLY A 98 12.33 17.56 9.05
CA GLY A 98 12.93 17.45 7.72
C GLY A 98 12.93 16.04 7.16
N VAL A 99 12.06 15.16 7.65
CA VAL A 99 11.97 13.74 7.21
C VAL A 99 10.90 13.62 6.12
N PRO A 100 11.26 13.42 4.85
CA PRO A 100 10.29 13.14 3.79
C PRO A 100 9.59 11.80 3.97
N VAL A 101 8.31 11.76 3.59
CA VAL A 101 7.46 10.57 3.59
C VAL A 101 7.09 10.23 2.16
N PHE A 102 7.41 9.01 1.73
CA PHE A 102 7.11 8.47 0.40
C PHE A 102 6.01 7.42 0.50
N ASN A 103 5.16 7.31 -0.52
CA ASN A 103 4.15 6.27 -0.62
C ASN A 103 4.12 5.64 -2.03
N ALA A 104 3.29 4.62 -2.23
CA ALA A 104 3.14 3.93 -3.51
C ALA A 104 1.73 4.14 -4.12
N PRO A 105 1.40 5.36 -4.59
CA PRO A 105 0.03 5.79 -4.87
C PRO A 105 -0.67 5.05 -6.02
N PHE A 106 0.08 4.49 -6.97
CA PHE A 106 -0.47 3.83 -8.17
C PHE A 106 -0.29 2.31 -8.20
N SER A 107 0.18 1.72 -7.10
CA SER A 107 0.56 0.30 -7.04
C SER A 107 -0.63 -0.66 -7.12
N ASN A 108 -1.85 -0.23 -6.78
CA ASN A 108 -3.05 -1.07 -6.75
C ASN A 108 -4.03 -0.82 -7.90
N THR A 109 -3.73 0.09 -8.84
CA THR A 109 -4.70 0.55 -9.85
C THR A 109 -5.29 -0.62 -10.64
N ARG A 110 -4.44 -1.56 -11.07
CA ARG A 110 -4.89 -2.75 -11.81
C ARG A 110 -5.74 -3.69 -10.94
N SER A 111 -5.32 -3.96 -9.70
CA SER A 111 -6.06 -4.85 -8.80
C SER A 111 -7.45 -4.31 -8.46
N VAL A 112 -7.59 -2.99 -8.28
CA VAL A 112 -8.90 -2.35 -8.07
C VAL A 112 -9.76 -2.44 -9.32
N ALA A 113 -9.20 -2.20 -10.51
CA ALA A 113 -9.94 -2.32 -11.76
C ALA A 113 -10.45 -3.76 -12.00
N GLU A 114 -9.59 -4.76 -11.78
CA GLU A 114 -9.95 -6.18 -11.89
C GLU A 114 -11.07 -6.56 -10.90
N LEU A 115 -11.01 -6.07 -9.66
CA LEU A 115 -12.04 -6.31 -8.65
C LEU A 115 -13.39 -5.69 -9.06
N VAL A 116 -13.39 -4.40 -9.45
CA VAL A 116 -14.61 -3.69 -9.84
C VAL A 116 -15.29 -4.35 -11.04
N ILE A 117 -14.53 -4.79 -12.04
CA ILE A 117 -15.07 -5.51 -13.20
C ILE A 117 -15.67 -6.85 -12.77
N GLY A 118 -14.98 -7.59 -11.90
CA GLY A 118 -15.49 -8.86 -11.36
C GLY A 118 -16.80 -8.68 -10.60
N GLU A 119 -16.82 -7.75 -9.64
CA GLU A 119 -18.02 -7.44 -8.84
C GLU A 119 -19.18 -6.94 -9.69
N LEU A 120 -18.93 -6.09 -10.69
CA LEU A 120 -19.94 -5.63 -11.64
C LEU A 120 -20.62 -6.82 -12.36
N LEU A 121 -19.83 -7.77 -12.87
CA LEU A 121 -20.37 -8.94 -13.56
C LEU A 121 -21.21 -9.80 -12.63
N LEU A 122 -20.77 -10.01 -11.39
CA LEU A 122 -21.51 -10.77 -10.39
C LEU A 122 -22.83 -10.09 -10.00
N LEU A 123 -22.81 -8.78 -9.79
CA LEU A 123 -23.97 -7.98 -9.41
C LEU A 123 -25.02 -7.92 -10.53
N LEU A 124 -24.61 -7.70 -11.78
CA LEU A 124 -25.51 -7.69 -12.94
C LEU A 124 -26.24 -9.03 -13.14
N ARG A 125 -25.65 -10.12 -12.66
CA ARG A 125 -26.19 -11.48 -12.79
C ARG A 125 -26.85 -11.99 -11.50
N GLY A 126 -26.94 -11.17 -10.45
CA GLY A 126 -27.53 -11.56 -9.17
C GLY A 126 -26.82 -12.74 -8.49
N ILE A 127 -25.55 -13.00 -8.85
CA ILE A 127 -24.82 -14.20 -8.41
C ILE A 127 -24.59 -14.21 -6.89
N PRO A 128 -24.21 -13.10 -6.21
CA PRO A 128 -23.99 -13.13 -4.76
C PRO A 128 -25.20 -13.62 -3.97
N GLU A 129 -26.40 -13.19 -4.36
CA GLU A 129 -27.65 -13.63 -3.73
C GLU A 129 -27.97 -15.10 -4.05
N ALA A 130 -27.85 -15.50 -5.32
CA ALA A 130 -28.08 -16.87 -5.76
C ALA A 130 -27.11 -17.85 -5.07
N ASN A 131 -25.83 -17.47 -4.95
CA ASN A 131 -24.80 -18.23 -4.26
C ASN A 131 -25.15 -18.42 -2.78
N ALA A 132 -25.54 -17.34 -2.09
CA ALA A 132 -25.94 -17.41 -0.69
C ALA A 132 -27.17 -18.32 -0.47
N LYS A 133 -28.15 -18.30 -1.39
CA LYS A 133 -29.31 -19.21 -1.36
C LYS A 133 -28.93 -20.67 -1.62
N ALA A 134 -28.06 -20.92 -2.61
CA ALA A 134 -27.59 -22.26 -2.94
C ALA A 134 -26.84 -22.93 -1.78
N HIS A 135 -26.00 -22.18 -1.06
CA HIS A 135 -25.35 -22.67 0.17
C HIS A 135 -26.33 -23.05 1.29
N ARG A 136 -27.57 -22.54 1.24
CA ARG A 136 -28.67 -22.90 2.16
C ARG A 136 -29.59 -23.98 1.58
N GLY A 137 -29.18 -24.67 0.51
CA GLY A 137 -29.95 -25.72 -0.15
C GLY A 137 -31.08 -25.20 -1.06
N VAL A 138 -31.17 -23.89 -1.28
CA VAL A 138 -32.21 -23.27 -2.12
C VAL A 138 -31.69 -23.03 -3.53
N TRP A 139 -32.23 -23.76 -4.50
CA TRP A 139 -31.88 -23.60 -5.91
C TRP A 139 -32.77 -22.55 -6.59
N ASN A 140 -32.22 -21.37 -6.84
CA ASN A 140 -32.96 -20.25 -7.43
C ASN A 140 -32.49 -19.96 -8.87
N LYS A 141 -33.03 -20.70 -9.84
CA LYS A 141 -32.71 -20.53 -11.27
C LYS A 141 -33.72 -19.58 -11.93
N LEU A 142 -33.42 -18.28 -11.90
CA LEU A 142 -34.24 -17.23 -12.52
C LEU A 142 -33.41 -16.39 -13.48
N ALA A 143 -34.00 -16.03 -14.62
CA ALA A 143 -33.41 -15.10 -15.58
C ALA A 143 -33.90 -13.65 -15.38
N ALA A 144 -35.05 -13.47 -14.71
CA ALA A 144 -35.60 -12.16 -14.41
C ALA A 144 -34.62 -11.37 -13.52
N GLY A 145 -34.33 -10.13 -13.91
CA GLY A 145 -33.37 -9.27 -13.20
C GLY A 145 -31.89 -9.60 -13.43
N SER A 146 -31.56 -10.55 -14.31
CA SER A 146 -30.18 -10.83 -14.73
C SER A 146 -29.87 -10.21 -16.09
N TYR A 147 -28.77 -9.47 -16.18
CA TYR A 147 -28.41 -8.73 -17.39
C TYR A 147 -26.99 -9.05 -17.85
N GLU A 148 -26.78 -9.01 -19.17
CA GLU A 148 -25.43 -8.88 -19.73
C GLU A 148 -24.88 -7.47 -19.49
N ALA A 149 -23.59 -7.39 -19.17
CA ALA A 149 -22.87 -6.12 -19.04
C ALA A 149 -22.74 -5.39 -20.39
N ARG A 150 -22.68 -6.14 -21.50
CA ARG A 150 -22.65 -5.56 -22.84
C ARG A 150 -23.85 -4.64 -23.07
N GLY A 151 -23.57 -3.45 -23.59
CA GLY A 151 -24.59 -2.42 -23.85
C GLY A 151 -25.12 -1.70 -22.61
N LYS A 152 -24.57 -1.96 -21.41
CA LYS A 152 -24.88 -1.18 -20.19
C LYS A 152 -23.92 -0.01 -20.04
N LYS A 153 -24.42 1.10 -19.49
CA LYS A 153 -23.62 2.28 -19.18
C LYS A 153 -23.06 2.15 -17.77
N ILE A 154 -21.75 2.29 -17.62
CA ILE A 154 -21.07 2.29 -16.32
C ILE A 154 -20.71 3.74 -15.99
N GLY A 155 -21.23 4.25 -14.88
CA GLY A 155 -20.87 5.58 -14.37
C GLY A 155 -19.60 5.49 -13.51
N HIS A 156 -18.54 6.18 -13.90
CA HIS A 156 -17.32 6.29 -13.11
C HIS A 156 -17.19 7.73 -12.57
N HIS A 157 -17.40 7.94 -11.27
CA HIS A 157 -17.53 9.28 -10.69
C HIS A 157 -16.19 10.00 -10.42
N TRP A 158 -15.05 9.37 -10.68
CA TRP A 158 -13.73 9.89 -10.30
C TRP A 158 -12.67 9.74 -11.41
N LEU A 159 -13.04 9.96 -12.66
CA LEU A 159 -12.05 10.09 -13.74
C LEU A 159 -11.17 11.32 -13.44
N TRP A 160 -9.93 11.05 -13.01
CA TRP A 160 -8.91 12.06 -12.78
C TRP A 160 -8.78 12.95 -14.04
N PRO A 161 -8.79 14.29 -13.92
CA PRO A 161 -9.00 15.19 -15.07
C PRO A 161 -7.97 15.13 -16.22
N HIS A 162 -6.92 14.31 -16.13
CA HIS A 162 -5.79 14.33 -17.07
C HIS A 162 -5.58 13.05 -17.91
N ARG A 163 -6.54 12.12 -17.97
CA ARG A 163 -6.44 10.96 -18.89
C ARG A 163 -7.74 10.66 -19.61
N TYR A 164 -8.19 11.60 -20.44
CA TYR A 164 -8.98 11.27 -21.64
C TYR A 164 -8.00 10.98 -22.77
N ALA A 165 -7.62 9.71 -22.91
CA ALA A 165 -7.09 9.19 -24.17
C ALA A 165 -7.40 7.70 -24.23
N ALA A 166 -8.13 7.31 -25.28
CA ALA A 166 -8.38 5.95 -25.73
C ALA A 166 -9.45 5.13 -24.98
N TRP A 167 -10.72 5.50 -25.16
CA TRP A 167 -11.83 4.54 -25.28
C TRP A 167 -12.87 4.99 -26.34
N ASP A 168 -12.41 5.71 -27.36
CA ASP A 168 -13.15 5.87 -28.62
C ASP A 168 -12.31 5.26 -29.74
N SER A 169 -12.61 4.02 -30.09
CA SER A 169 -12.40 3.46 -31.43
C SER A 169 -13.12 2.11 -31.53
N GLY A 170 -14.18 2.07 -32.34
CA GLY A 170 -14.86 0.84 -32.78
C GLY A 170 -16.31 0.75 -32.35
#